data_AF-N9EGM5-F1
#
_entry.id   AF-N9EGM5-F1
#
_cell.length_a   1.000
_cell.length_b   1.000
_cell.length_c   1.000
_cell.angle_alpha   90.00
_cell.angle_beta   90.00
_cell.angle_gamma   90.00
#
_symmetry.space_group_name_H-M   'P 1'
#
loop_
_entity.id
_entity.type
_entity.pdbx_description
1 polymer ?
#
loop_
_entity_poly.entity_id
_entity_poly.type
_entity_poly.pdbx_seq_one_letter_code
_entity_poly.pdbx_strand_id
1 'polypeptide(L)' 'MEIIELLQPVTLTKENLRPITIEVGTLLKVLMVNPSSYLVGDESGTSFLINFDEENLQWKKI' A
#
# COMPACT_ATOMS: atom_id res chain seq x y z
N MET A 1 1.02 11.52 -11.74
CA MET A 1 0.68 11.02 -10.39
C MET A 1 0.75 9.52 -10.50
N GLU A 2 1.61 8.87 -9.72
CA GLU A 2 1.80 7.42 -9.82
C GLU A 2 0.77 6.70 -8.94
N ILE A 3 0.16 5.65 -9.48
CA ILE A 3 -0.85 4.83 -8.81
C ILE A 3 -0.36 3.38 -8.83
N ILE A 4 -0.61 2.67 -7.73
CA ILE A 4 -0.38 1.23 -7.64
C ILE A 4 -1.68 0.51 -7.28
N GLU A 5 -1.83 -0.71 -7.77
CA GLU A 5 -2.92 -1.63 -7.43
C GLU A 5 -2.42 -2.70 -6.47
N LEU A 6 -3.17 -2.99 -5.42
CA LEU A 6 -2.92 -4.17 -4.58
C LEU A 6 -3.36 -5.45 -5.31
N LEU A 7 -2.46 -6.43 -5.38
CA LEU A 7 -2.72 -7.76 -5.92
C LEU A 7 -3.14 -8.76 -4.84
N GLN A 8 -2.92 -8.42 -3.57
CA GLN A 8 -3.30 -9.18 -2.38
C GLN A 8 -3.74 -8.21 -1.27
N PRO A 9 -4.59 -8.66 -0.32
CA PRO A 9 -5.02 -7.80 0.77
C PRO A 9 -3.87 -7.50 1.74
N VAL A 10 -3.79 -6.26 2.23
CA VAL A 10 -2.80 -5.84 3.23
C VAL A 10 -3.51 -5.61 4.56
N THR A 11 -3.04 -6.25 5.63
CA THR A 11 -3.55 -6.01 6.99
C THR A 11 -2.54 -5.23 7.80
N LEU A 12 -2.88 -3.99 8.12
CA LEU A 12 -2.10 -3.11 8.99
C LEU A 12 -2.48 -3.37 10.44
N THR A 13 -1.48 -3.64 11.27
CA THR A 13 -1.66 -3.85 12.71
C THR A 13 -0.84 -2.84 13.49
N LYS A 14 -1.37 -2.39 14.63
CA LYS A 14 -0.68 -1.52 15.57
C LYS A 14 -1.14 -1.86 16.98
N GLU A 15 -0.22 -1.79 17.93
CA GLU A 15 -0.50 -2.11 19.33
C GLU A 15 -1.72 -1.33 19.86
N ASN A 16 -2.63 -2.04 20.53
CA ASN A 16 -3.87 -1.50 21.11
C ASN A 16 -4.86 -0.87 20.10
N LEU A 17 -4.71 -1.12 18.80
CA LEU A 17 -5.65 -0.69 17.77
C LEU A 17 -6.24 -1.88 17.01
N ARG A 18 -7.47 -1.73 16.53
CA ARG A 18 -8.10 -2.73 15.66
C ARG A 18 -7.34 -2.78 14.33
N PRO A 19 -7.02 -3.98 13.80
CA PRO A 19 -6.42 -4.11 12.48
C PRO A 19 -7.27 -3.45 11.40
N ILE A 20 -6.61 -2.91 10.40
CA ILE A 20 -7.24 -2.37 9.19
C ILE A 20 -6.81 -3.25 8.03
N THR A 21 -7.77 -3.82 7.32
CA THR A 21 -7.51 -4.59 6.10
C THR A 21 -7.88 -3.76 4.89
N ILE A 22 -6.95 -3.69 3.94
CA ILE A 22 -7.09 -3.02 2.66
C ILE A 22 -7.21 -4.12 1.60
N GLU A 23 -8.32 -4.11 0.86
CA GLU A 23 -8.70 -5.21 -0.01
C GLU A 23 -7.89 -5.24 -1.32
N VAL A 24 -7.82 -6.43 -1.93
CA VAL A 24 -7.27 -6.61 -3.28
C VAL A 24 -8.00 -5.71 -4.30
N GLY A 25 -7.25 -5.22 -5.30
CA GLY A 25 -7.76 -4.30 -6.32
C GLY A 25 -7.86 -2.84 -5.86
N THR A 26 -7.53 -2.55 -4.59
CA THR A 26 -7.48 -1.17 -4.10
C THR A 26 -6.38 -0.39 -4.83
N LEU A 27 -6.73 0.80 -5.31
CA LEU A 27 -5.81 1.74 -5.93
C LEU A 27 -5.26 2.70 -4.88
N LEU A 28 -3.93 2.81 -4.83
CA LEU A 28 -3.22 3.61 -3.85
C LEU A 28 -2.34 4.64 -4.57
N LYS A 29 -2.38 5.88 -4.09
CA LYS A 29 -1.56 6.98 -4.63
C LYS A 29 -0.17 6.90 -4.02
N VAL A 30 0.87 7.01 -4.85
CA VAL A 30 2.24 7.18 -4.35
C VAL A 30 2.38 8.59 -3.78
N LEU A 31 2.67 8.67 -2.49
CA LEU A 31 2.84 9.91 -1.74
C LEU A 31 4.33 10.30 -1.64
N MET A 32 5.22 9.31 -1.51
CA MET A 32 6.66 9.51 -1.41
C MET A 32 7.42 8.28 -1.92
N VAL A 33 8.61 8.52 -2.48
CA VAL A 33 9.56 7.48 -2.89
C VAL A 33 10.70 7.41 -1.88
N ASN A 34 10.91 6.24 -1.29
CA ASN A 34 12.04 5.92 -0.43
C ASN A 34 13.06 5.04 -1.20
N PRO A 35 14.26 4.79 -0.65
CA PRO A 35 15.28 4.00 -1.35
C PRO A 35 14.85 2.58 -1.76
N SER A 36 13.91 1.96 -1.04
CA SER A 36 13.47 0.58 -1.28
C SER A 36 11.95 0.38 -1.22
N SER A 37 11.18 1.48 -1.13
CA SER A 37 9.73 1.42 -0.93
C SER A 37 9.01 2.67 -1.42
N TYR A 38 7.70 2.54 -1.63
CA TYR A 38 6.81 3.68 -1.74
C TYR A 38 6.06 3.87 -0.42
N LEU A 39 5.89 5.13 0.00
CA LEU A 39 4.78 5.48 0.89
C LEU A 39 3.55 5.69 0.00
N VAL A 40 2.52 4.89 0.24
CA VAL A 40 1.26 4.96 -0.51
C VAL A 40 0.12 5.32 0.41
N GLY A 41 -0.94 5.90 -0.15
CA GLY A 41 -2.15 6.21 0.60
C GLY A 41 -3.43 6.01 -0.20
N ASP A 42 -4.50 5.67 0.52
CA ASP A 42 -5.86 5.57 -0.01
C ASP A 42 -6.62 6.91 0.11
N GLU A 43 -7.90 6.91 -0.27
CA GLU A 43 -8.76 8.09 -0.16
C GLU A 43 -9.30 8.32 1.25
N SER A 44 -9.19 7.32 2.14
CA SER A 44 -9.61 7.44 3.55
C SER A 44 -8.58 8.16 4.42
N GLY A 45 -7.36 8.36 3.90
CA GLY A 45 -6.24 8.96 4.62
C GLY A 45 -5.34 7.93 5.30
N THR A 46 -5.56 6.63 5.05
CA THR A 46 -4.66 5.57 5.49
C THR A 46 -3.43 5.55 4.60
N SER A 47 -2.24 5.54 5.21
CA SER A 47 -0.97 5.46 4.47
C SER A 47 -0.03 4.44 5.08
N PHE A 48 0.70 3.73 4.23
CA PHE A 48 1.65 2.70 4.64
C PHE A 48 2.77 2.50 3.61
N LEU A 49 3.82 1.79 3.99
CA LEU A 49 4.95 1.48 3.11
C LEU A 49 4.71 0.19 2.34
N ILE A 50 5.11 0.16 1.08
CA ILE A 50 5.13 -1.05 0.23
C ILE A 50 6.54 -1.20 -0.34
N ASN A 51 7.10 -2.41 -0.32
CA ASN A 51 8.49 -2.61 -0.75
C ASN A 51 8.60 -2.91 -2.25
N PHE A 52 9.73 -2.53 -2.86
CA PHE A 52 9.98 -2.74 -4.30
C PHE A 52 10.17 -4.21 -4.69
N ASP A 53 10.65 -5.04 -3.77
CA ASP A 53 10.83 -6.48 -3.97
C ASP A 53 9.51 -7.26 -4.03
N GLU A 54 8.39 -6.63 -3.64
CA GLU A 54 7.05 -7.20 -3.69
C GLU A 54 6.26 -6.78 -4.95
N GLU A 55 6.88 -6.03 -5.87
CA GLU A 55 6.25 -5.65 -7.13
C GLU A 55 5.93 -6.87 -7.99
N ASN A 56 4.73 -6.88 -8.57
CA ASN A 56 4.08 -7.99 -9.27
C ASN A 56 3.76 -9.22 -8.38
N LEU A 57 4.00 -9.15 -7.07
CA LEU A 57 3.65 -10.20 -6.10
C LEU A 57 2.52 -9.74 -5.17
N GLN A 58 2.69 -8.59 -4.52
CA GLN A 58 1.72 -7.97 -3.61
C GLN A 58 1.01 -6.78 -4.23
N TRP A 59 1.67 -6.10 -5.17
CA TRP A 59 1.15 -4.89 -5.82
C TRP A 59 1.75 -4.74 -7.22
N LYS A 60 1.17 -3.88 -8.06
CA LYS A 60 1.77 -3.49 -9.34
C LYS A 60 1.51 -2.01 -9.65
N LYS A 61 2.38 -1.39 -10.42
CA LYS A 61 2.15 -0.04 -10.96
C LYS A 61 1.11 -0.07 -12.09
N ILE A 62 0.27 0.96 -12.18
CA ILE A 62 -0.67 1.19 -13.32
C ILE A 62 -0.11 2.26 -14.25
#